data_AF-A0A6I3MGS0-F1
#
_entry.id   AF-A0A6I3MGS0-F1
#
_cell.length_a   1.000
_cell.length_b   1.000
_cell.length_c   1.000
_cell.angle_alpha   90.00
_cell.angle_beta   90.00
_cell.angle_gamma   90.00
#
_symmetry.space_group_name_H-M   'P 1'
#
loop_
_entity.id
_entity.type
_entity.pdbx_description
1 polymer ?
#
loop_
_entity_poly.entity_id
_entity_poly.type
_entity_poly.pdbx_seq_one_letter_code
_entity_poly.pdbx_strand_id
1 'polypeptide(L)'
;MILYKNKEYHFFNLLIFTAIIILILYLKTEIISIKCPYAEIGIKCRTCGLTSSFKKIINGDLYNINFGHLLLFGAFVSQLIIRPLMSFILVFLSDFKRIRNIDISFSIILFGYAYIQLILH
;
A
#
# COMPACT_ATOMS: atom_id res chain seq x y z
N MET A 1 3.11 18.03 25.19
CA MET A 1 4.37 17.29 25.43
C MET A 1 4.40 15.88 24.83
N ILE A 2 3.25 15.19 24.67
CA ILE A 2 3.17 13.82 24.14
C ILE A 2 3.47 13.73 22.62
N LEU A 3 3.00 14.70 21.83
CA LEU A 3 3.28 14.83 20.38
C LEU A 3 4.76 15.01 20.01
N TYR A 4 5.66 15.27 20.97
CA TYR A 4 7.11 15.31 20.72
C TYR A 4 7.77 13.93 20.76
N LYS A 5 7.14 12.96 21.43
CA LYS A 5 7.62 11.58 21.46
C LYS A 5 7.22 10.93 20.12
N ASN A 6 8.18 10.32 19.43
CA ASN A 6 7.95 9.62 18.14
C ASN A 6 7.46 10.51 16.97
N LYS A 7 7.80 11.81 16.95
CA LYS A 7 7.47 12.70 15.84
C LYS A 7 7.83 12.14 14.47
N GLU A 8 9.01 11.55 14.36
CA GLU A 8 9.50 10.94 13.12
C GLU A 8 8.58 9.81 12.64
N TYR A 9 8.11 8.95 13.56
CA TYR A 9 7.22 7.85 13.24
C TYR A 9 5.82 8.34 12.83
N HIS A 10 5.27 9.32 13.56
CA HIS A 10 3.98 9.93 13.18
C HIS A 10 4.07 10.65 11.82
N PHE A 11 5.17 11.36 11.58
CA PHE A 11 5.42 12.01 10.29
C PHE A 11 5.56 10.99 9.16
N PHE A 12 6.28 9.88 9.40
CA PHE A 12 6.41 8.80 8.43
C PHE A 12 5.07 8.15 8.11
N ASN A 13 4.25 7.87 9.14
CA ASN A 13 2.90 7.36 8.97
C ASN A 13 2.02 8.34 8.18
N LEU A 14 2.14 9.64 8.42
CA LEU A 14 1.44 10.68 7.67
C LEU A 14 1.88 10.72 6.21
N LEU A 15 3.18 10.59 5.92
CA LEU A 15 3.70 10.51 4.56
C LEU A 15 3.13 9.30 3.82
N ILE A 16 3.16 8.11 4.43
CA ILE A 16 2.57 6.89 3.85
C ILE A 16 1.07 7.09 3.58
N PHE A 17 0.33 7.59 4.56
CA PHE A 17 -1.09 7.87 4.44
C PHE A 17 -1.39 8.82 3.26
N THR A 18 -0.64 9.91 3.18
CA THR A 18 -0.79 10.93 2.14
C THR A 18 -0.43 10.36 0.76
N ALA A 19 0.64 9.58 0.66
CA ALA A 19 1.04 8.93 -0.59
C ALA A 19 -0.04 7.96 -1.11
N ILE A 20 -0.68 7.20 -0.23
CA ILE A 20 -1.77 6.28 -0.61
C ILE A 20 -2.99 7.05 -1.08
N ILE A 21 -3.36 8.15 -0.39
CA ILE A 21 -4.46 9.01 -0.85
C ILE A 21 -4.16 9.59 -2.23
N ILE A 22 -2.95 10.13 -2.44
CA ILE A 22 -2.54 10.66 -3.74
C ILE A 22 -2.61 9.57 -4.81
N LEU A 23 -2.16 8.34 -4.51
CA LEU A 23 -2.26 7.21 -5.44
C LEU A 23 -3.72 6.90 -5.80
N ILE A 24 -4.63 6.85 -4.82
CA ILE A 24 -6.05 6.59 -5.07
C ILE A 24 -6.67 7.70 -5.93
N LEU A 25 -6.39 8.96 -5.59
CA LEU A 25 -6.87 10.11 -6.37
C LEU A 25 -6.31 10.07 -7.80
N TYR A 26 -5.02 9.79 -7.94
CA TYR A 26 -4.37 9.62 -9.24
C TYR A 26 -5.02 8.52 -10.07
N LEU A 27 -5.29 7.36 -9.49
CA LEU A 27 -5.94 6.24 -10.18
C LEU A 27 -7.38 6.54 -10.60
N LYS A 28 -8.08 7.43 -9.86
CA LYS A 28 -9.41 7.92 -10.24
C LYS A 28 -9.40 8.90 -11.41
N THR A 29 -8.26 9.52 -11.73
CA THR A 29 -8.18 10.40 -12.90
C THR A 29 -8.27 9.59 -14.20
N GLU A 30 -8.86 10.18 -15.23
CA GLU A 30 -8.99 9.59 -16.57
C GLU A 30 -7.70 9.69 -17.40
N ILE A 31 -6.55 9.81 -16.75
CA ILE A 31 -5.27 9.93 -17.46
C ILE A 31 -5.00 8.62 -18.23
N ILE A 32 -4.65 8.81 -19.50
CA ILE A 32 -4.42 7.84 -20.56
C ILE A 32 -3.65 6.62 -20.04
N SER A 33 -4.11 5.43 -20.43
CA SER A 33 -3.49 4.14 -20.10
C SER A 33 -1.98 4.18 -20.25
N ILE A 34 -1.25 4.14 -19.12
CA ILE A 34 0.20 3.98 -19.15
C ILE A 34 0.49 2.59 -19.70
N LYS A 35 1.00 2.53 -20.93
CA LYS A 35 1.44 1.26 -21.54
C LYS A 35 2.70 0.78 -20.83
N CYS A 36 2.79 -0.52 -20.65
CA CYS A 36 3.95 -1.15 -20.03
C CYS A 36 5.05 -1.29 -21.08
N PRO A 37 6.18 -0.54 -20.98
CA PRO A 37 7.22 -0.55 -22.01
C PRO A 37 7.82 -1.94 -22.23
N TYR A 38 7.86 -2.76 -21.18
CA TYR A 38 8.32 -4.15 -21.24
C TYR A 38 7.39 -5.08 -22.05
N ALA A 39 6.08 -4.81 -22.03
CA ALA A 39 5.13 -5.58 -22.84
C ALA A 39 5.28 -5.25 -24.35
N GLU A 40 5.66 -4.02 -24.68
CA GLU A 40 5.86 -3.58 -26.07
C GLU A 40 7.06 -4.27 -26.74
N ILE A 41 8.07 -4.67 -25.95
CA ILE A 41 9.24 -5.43 -26.40
C ILE A 41 9.09 -6.95 -26.19
N GLY A 42 7.88 -7.45 -25.91
CA GLY A 42 7.59 -8.89 -25.79
C GLY A 42 8.11 -9.55 -24.52
N ILE A 43 8.55 -8.78 -23.53
CA ILE A 43 9.00 -9.30 -22.24
C ILE A 43 7.79 -9.51 -21.32
N LYS A 44 7.63 -10.72 -20.79
CA LYS A 44 6.63 -11.02 -19.75
C LYS A 44 6.98 -10.24 -18.49
N CYS A 45 6.30 -9.12 -18.25
CA CYS A 45 6.46 -8.34 -17.03
C CYS A 45 5.28 -8.63 -16.08
N ARG A 46 5.62 -9.21 -14.91
CA ARG A 46 4.65 -9.67 -13.89
C ARG A 46 3.92 -8.52 -13.19
N THR A 47 4.44 -7.30 -13.31
CA THR A 47 3.83 -6.08 -12.77
C THR A 47 3.09 -5.27 -13.83
N CYS A 48 3.11 -5.69 -15.10
CA CYS A 48 2.31 -5.02 -16.13
C CYS A 48 0.83 -5.10 -15.78
N GLY A 49 0.12 -4.01 -15.96
CA GLY A 49 -1.31 -3.94 -15.65
C GLY A 49 -1.63 -3.68 -14.19
N LEU A 50 -0.65 -3.57 -13.27
CA LEU A 50 -0.90 -3.25 -11.85
C LEU A 50 -1.77 -1.98 -11.70
N THR A 51 -1.41 -0.89 -12.38
CA THR A 51 -2.18 0.36 -12.40
C THR A 51 -3.60 0.17 -12.93
N SER A 52 -3.75 -0.63 -14.00
CA SER A 52 -5.06 -0.92 -14.57
C SER A 52 -5.90 -1.80 -13.64
N SER A 53 -5.30 -2.79 -12.98
CA SER A 53 -5.96 -3.64 -11.99
C SER A 53 -6.40 -2.82 -10.79
N PHE A 54 -5.54 -1.92 -10.27
CA PHE A 54 -5.90 -1.06 -9.15
C PHE A 54 -7.05 -0.11 -9.51
N LYS A 55 -7.03 0.45 -10.73
CA LYS A 55 -8.14 1.27 -11.24
C LYS A 55 -9.44 0.47 -11.36
N LYS A 56 -9.39 -0.76 -11.86
CA LYS A 56 -10.55 -1.67 -11.90
C LYS A 56 -11.10 -1.97 -10.51
N ILE A 57 -10.23 -2.28 -9.53
CA ILE A 57 -10.62 -2.51 -8.13
C ILE A 57 -11.32 -1.29 -7.54
N ILE A 58 -10.77 -0.08 -7.75
CA ILE A 58 -11.37 1.17 -7.26
C ILE A 58 -12.76 1.42 -7.89
N ASN A 59 -12.93 1.03 -9.15
CA ASN A 59 -14.19 1.18 -9.88
C ASN A 59 -15.19 0.04 -9.62
N GLY A 60 -14.84 -0.95 -8.78
CA GLY A 60 -15.70 -2.08 -8.44
C GLY A 60 -15.74 -3.22 -9.47
N ASP A 61 -14.91 -3.17 -10.51
CA ASP A 61 -14.74 -4.27 -11.46
C ASP A 61 -13.68 -5.25 -10.94
N LEU A 62 -14.12 -6.38 -10.36
CA LEU A 62 -13.23 -7.41 -9.83
C LEU A 62 -13.05 -8.61 -10.79
N TYR A 63 -13.61 -8.55 -11.99
CA TYR A 63 -13.59 -9.67 -12.91
C TYR A 63 -12.19 -9.85 -13.52
N ASN A 64 -11.67 -11.09 -13.50
CA ASN A 64 -10.35 -11.47 -14.03
C ASN A 64 -9.16 -10.67 -13.47
N ILE A 65 -9.24 -10.20 -12.22
CA ILE A 65 -8.10 -9.56 -11.55
C ILE A 65 -7.19 -10.64 -10.97
N ASN A 66 -5.88 -10.53 -11.22
CA ASN A 66 -4.87 -11.38 -10.59
C ASN A 66 -4.96 -11.21 -9.06
N PHE A 67 -5.07 -12.34 -8.35
CA PHE A 67 -5.14 -12.37 -6.90
C PHE A 67 -3.96 -11.65 -6.22
N GLY A 68 -2.76 -11.70 -6.81
CA GLY A 68 -1.60 -10.95 -6.34
C GLY A 68 -1.81 -9.44 -6.39
N HIS A 69 -2.43 -8.92 -7.46
CA HIS A 69 -2.81 -7.49 -7.55
C HIS A 69 -3.85 -7.12 -6.48
N LEU A 70 -4.84 -7.98 -6.25
CA LEU A 70 -5.87 -7.75 -5.23
C LEU A 70 -5.25 -7.69 -3.82
N LEU A 71 -4.36 -8.63 -3.48
CA LEU A 71 -3.66 -8.65 -2.20
C LEU A 71 -2.77 -7.42 -2.03
N LEU A 72 -2.04 -7.01 -3.07
CA LEU A 72 -1.18 -5.84 -3.01
C LEU A 72 -2.01 -4.56 -2.80
N PHE A 73 -3.13 -4.42 -3.50
CA PHE A 73 -4.05 -3.30 -3.32
C PHE A 73 -4.65 -3.28 -1.92
N GLY A 74 -5.13 -4.43 -1.43
CA GLY A 74 -5.66 -4.57 -0.08
C GLY A 74 -4.61 -4.23 0.99
N ALA A 75 -3.36 -4.68 0.80
CA ALA A 75 -2.25 -4.34 1.66
C ALA A 75 -2.02 -2.83 1.69
N PHE A 76 -1.99 -2.15 0.54
CA PHE A 76 -1.88 -0.70 0.47
C PHE A 76 -3.04 0.02 1.17
N VAL A 77 -4.29 -0.31 0.84
CA VAL A 77 -5.47 0.36 1.41
C VAL A 77 -5.58 0.11 2.92
N SER A 78 -5.20 -1.07 3.41
CA SER A 78 -5.20 -1.36 4.85
C SER A 78 -4.34 -0.40 5.66
N GLN A 79 -3.26 0.13 5.07
CA GLN A 79 -2.39 1.11 5.73
C GLN A 79 -3.11 2.43 6.02
N LEU A 80 -4.17 2.79 5.28
CA LEU A 80 -4.97 3.98 5.58
C LEU A 80 -5.66 3.88 6.94
N ILE A 81 -5.92 2.66 7.43
CA ILE A 81 -6.55 2.42 8.73
C ILE A 81 -5.50 2.10 9.78
N ILE A 82 -4.55 1.21 9.45
CA ILE A 82 -3.52 0.75 10.39
C ILE A 82 -2.62 1.92 10.84
N ARG A 83 -2.22 2.82 9.94
CA ARG A 83 -1.28 3.90 10.27
C ARG A 83 -1.86 4.95 11.23
N PRO A 84 -3.09 5.46 11.03
CA PRO A 84 -3.75 6.29 12.04
C PRO A 84 -3.99 5.56 13.35
N LEU A 85 -4.40 4.30 13.31
CA LEU A 85 -4.66 3.50 14.51
C LEU A 85 -3.38 3.32 15.34
N MET A 86 -2.27 2.92 14.72
CA MET A 86 -0.99 2.76 15.41
C MET A 86 -0.44 4.09 15.92
N SER A 87 -0.64 5.17 15.15
CA SER A 87 -0.30 6.51 15.62
C SER A 87 -1.12 6.90 16.86
N PHE A 88 -2.42 6.63 16.88
CA PHE A 88 -3.28 6.90 18.02
C PHE A 88 -2.87 6.06 19.24
N ILE A 89 -2.67 4.75 19.08
CA ILE A 89 -2.27 3.82 20.14
C ILE A 89 -0.96 4.26 20.81
N LEU A 90 0.02 4.72 20.03
CA LEU A 90 1.32 5.18 20.53
C LEU A 90 1.27 6.48 21.35
N VAL A 91 0.21 7.27 21.23
CA VAL A 91 0.00 8.45 22.08
C VAL A 91 -0.27 8.05 23.52
N PHE A 92 -0.91 6.90 23.74
CA PHE A 92 -1.37 6.46 25.07
C PHE A 92 -0.45 5.44 25.75
N LEU A 93 0.41 4.75 25.00
CA LEU A 93 1.25 3.68 25.53
C LEU A 93 2.69 4.12 25.84
N SER A 94 3.21 3.65 26.97
CA SER A 94 4.58 3.90 27.42
C SER A 94 5.62 3.07 26.65
N ASP A 95 5.26 1.86 26.19
CA ASP A 95 6.13 0.92 25.47
C ASP A 95 6.08 1.11 23.94
N PHE A 96 6.44 2.31 23.50
CA PHE A 96 6.36 2.70 22.09
C PHE A 96 7.33 1.94 21.18
N LYS A 97 8.48 1.49 21.71
CA LYS A 97 9.51 0.82 20.91
C LYS A 97 9.04 -0.54 20.43
N ARG A 98 8.40 -1.32 21.33
CA ARG A 98 7.88 -2.65 21.01
C ARG A 98 6.78 -2.59 19.96
N ILE A 99 5.84 -1.66 20.13
CA ILE A 99 4.71 -1.47 19.20
C ILE A 99 5.19 -1.04 17.82
N ARG A 100 6.13 -0.08 17.76
CA ARG A 100 6.74 0.36 16.51
C ARG A 100 7.40 -0.80 15.76
N ASN A 101 8.16 -1.64 16.47
CA ASN A 101 8.84 -2.77 15.84
C ASN A 101 7.85 -3.80 15.29
N ILE A 102 6.79 -4.11 16.06
CA ILE A 102 5.72 -5.02 15.60
C ILE A 102 5.04 -4.47 14.35
N ASP A 103 4.71 -3.18 14.33
CA ASP A 103 4.09 -2.51 13.17
C ASP A 103 4.96 -2.63 11.91
N ILE A 104 6.26 -2.32 12.04
CA ILE A 104 7.22 -2.40 10.93
C ILE A 104 7.34 -3.85 10.45
N SER A 105 7.54 -4.81 11.35
CA SER A 105 7.65 -6.23 11.01
C SER A 105 6.38 -6.75 10.32
N PHE A 106 5.21 -6.42 10.85
CA PHE A 106 3.94 -6.81 10.24
C PHE A 106 3.78 -6.24 8.84
N SER A 107 4.14 -4.97 8.65
CA SER A 107 4.10 -4.31 7.35
C SER A 107 5.02 -4.99 6.34
N ILE A 108 6.27 -5.29 6.74
CA ILE A 108 7.23 -6.00 5.88
C ILE A 108 6.70 -7.37 5.48
N ILE A 109 6.14 -8.13 6.42
CA ILE A 109 5.57 -9.46 6.15
C ILE A 109 4.39 -9.36 5.19
N LEU A 110 3.46 -8.42 5.43
CA LEU A 110 2.28 -8.21 4.61
C LEU A 110 2.66 -7.85 3.16
N PHE A 111 3.54 -6.87 2.96
CA PHE A 111 4.00 -6.47 1.64
C PHE A 111 4.86 -7.55 0.98
N GLY A 112 5.73 -8.22 1.73
CA GLY A 112 6.53 -9.34 1.23
C GLY A 112 5.66 -10.49 0.74
N TYR A 113 4.63 -10.88 1.51
CA TYR A 113 3.69 -11.91 1.11
C TYR A 113 2.90 -11.52 -0.14
N ALA A 114 2.34 -10.30 -0.18
CA ALA A 114 1.60 -9.82 -1.34
C ALA A 114 2.49 -9.76 -2.60
N TYR A 115 3.75 -9.37 -2.45
CA TYR A 115 4.72 -9.34 -3.55
C TYR A 115 5.11 -10.74 -4.04
N ILE A 116 5.32 -11.69 -3.14
CA ILE A 116 5.58 -13.09 -3.50
C ILE A 116 4.39 -13.66 -4.27
N GLN A 117 3.17 -13.41 -3.82
CA GLN A 117 1.96 -13.84 -4.53
C GLN A 117 1.85 -13.21 -5.92
N LEU A 118 2.21 -11.93 -6.06
CA LEU A 118 2.27 -11.25 -7.36
C LEU A 118 3.33 -11.84 -8.30
N ILE A 119 4.42 -12.37 -7.77
CA ILE A 119 5.46 -13.02 -8.58
C ILE A 119 5.01 -14.43 -8.96
N LEU A 120 4.42 -15.20 -8.05
CA LEU A 120 4.11 -16.62 -8.27
C LEU A 120 2.88 -16.84 -9.17
N HIS A 121 1.95 -15.89 -9.21
CA HIS A 121 0.71 -15.94 -10.00
C HIS A 121 0.65 -14.84 -11.06
#